data_AF-A0A961JSU2-F1
#
_entry.id   AF-A0A961JSU2-F1
#
_cell.length_a   1.000
_cell.length_b   1.000
_cell.length_c   1.000
_cell.angle_alpha   90.00
_cell.angle_beta   90.00
_cell.angle_gamma   90.00
#
_symmetry.space_group_name_H-M   'P 1'
#
loop_
_entity.id
_entity.type
_entity.pdbx_description
1 polymer ?
#
loop_
_entity_poly.entity_id
_entity_poly.type
_entity_poly.pdbx_seq_one_letter_code
_entity_poly.pdbx_strand_id
1 'polypeptide(L)'
;MHCFADPTSRSYARLTGLFYLTIAFAGGFAILWVPSQLQVAGDAQATFANILARNSLYLWGIGGEVLILVAEIMATAMLYFMF
;
A
#
# COMPACT_ATOMS: atom_id res chain seq x y z
N MET A 1 9.67 -15.32 18.98
CA MET A 1 9.51 -14.15 18.10
C MET A 1 10.88 -13.48 17.91
N HIS A 2 11.75 -14.06 17.07
CA HIS A 2 13.12 -13.55 16.83
C HIS A 2 13.30 -12.83 15.48
N CYS A 3 12.27 -12.82 14.63
CA CYS A 3 12.34 -12.30 13.26
C CYS A 3 12.54 -10.78 13.15
N PHE A 4 12.28 -10.02 14.21
CA PHE A 4 12.49 -8.56 14.27
C PHE A 4 13.71 -8.15 15.11
N ALA A 5 14.38 -9.12 15.75
CA ALA A 5 15.37 -8.82 16.80
C ALA A 5 16.80 -8.69 16.27
N ASP A 6 17.11 -9.31 15.12
CA ASP A 6 18.47 -9.33 14.56
C ASP A 6 18.47 -8.82 13.11
N PRO A 7 18.94 -7.59 12.87
CA PRO A 7 18.99 -6.98 11.53
C PRO A 7 19.95 -7.68 10.57
N THR A 8 20.90 -8.49 11.07
CA THR A 8 21.83 -9.26 10.25
C THR A 8 21.27 -10.62 9.83
N SER A 9 20.15 -11.02 10.43
CA SER A 9 19.52 -12.32 10.15
C SER A 9 18.82 -12.35 8.80
N ARG A 10 18.88 -13.50 8.11
CA ARG A 10 18.16 -13.71 6.84
C ARG A 10 16.64 -13.54 6.97
N SER A 11 16.07 -13.88 8.13
CA SER A 11 14.64 -13.71 8.40
C SER A 11 14.24 -12.24 8.39
N TYR A 12 15.07 -11.38 8.99
CA TYR A 12 14.82 -9.94 9.03
C TYR A 12 14.86 -9.35 7.62
N ALA A 13 15.92 -9.64 6.86
CA ALA A 13 16.05 -9.17 5.48
C ALA A 13 14.89 -9.62 4.57
N ARG A 14 14.43 -10.87 4.69
CA ARG A 14 13.25 -11.35 3.93
C ARG A 14 11.98 -10.61 4.31
N LEU A 15 11.81 -10.30 5.58
CA LEU A 15 10.63 -9.59 6.06
C LEU A 15 10.65 -8.12 5.64
N THR A 16 11.82 -7.46 5.66
CA THR A 16 12.02 -6.13 5.07
C THR A 16 11.62 -6.14 3.59
N GLY A 17 12.10 -7.13 2.83
CA GLY A 17 11.72 -7.31 1.43
C GLY A 17 10.24 -7.57 1.22
N LEU A 18 9.57 -8.30 2.12
CA LEU A 18 8.13 -8.53 2.06
C LEU A 18 7.34 -7.23 2.25
N PHE A 19 7.70 -6.39 3.23
CA PHE A 19 7.10 -5.06 3.38
C PHE A 19 7.32 -4.20 2.15
N TYR A 20 8.54 -4.22 1.60
CA TYR A 20 8.86 -3.50 0.36
C TYR A 20 8.00 -3.94 -0.84
N LEU A 21 7.83 -5.25 -1.03
CA LEU A 21 6.96 -5.79 -2.08
C LEU A 21 5.47 -5.49 -1.85
N THR A 22 5.04 -5.45 -0.58
CA THR A 22 3.67 -5.11 -0.20
C THR A 22 3.33 -3.68 -0.62
N ILE A 23 4.25 -2.74 -0.45
CA ILE A 23 4.11 -1.36 -0.92
C ILE A 23 3.88 -1.31 -2.43
N ALA A 24 4.70 -2.01 -3.21
CA ALA A 24 4.57 -2.01 -4.67
C ALA A 24 3.22 -2.58 -5.13
N PHE A 25 2.78 -3.68 -4.53
CA PHE A 25 1.51 -4.31 -4.88
C PHE A 25 0.31 -3.46 -4.45
N ALA A 26 0.30 -2.97 -3.21
CA ALA A 26 -0.76 -2.13 -2.68
C ALA A 26 -0.82 -0.77 -3.40
N GLY A 27 0.32 -0.19 -3.76
CA GLY A 27 0.40 1.04 -4.57
C GLY A 27 -0.16 0.86 -5.97
N GLY A 28 0.16 -0.25 -6.64
CA GLY A 28 -0.46 -0.58 -7.93
C GLY A 28 -1.98 -0.70 -7.83
N PHE A 29 -2.48 -1.33 -6.77
CA PHE A 29 -3.92 -1.45 -6.52
C PHE A 29 -4.59 -0.09 -6.22
N ALA A 30 -4.05 0.67 -5.26
CA ALA A 30 -4.66 1.88 -4.75
C ALA A 30 -4.52 3.09 -5.69
N ILE A 31 -3.40 3.19 -6.42
CA ILE A 31 -3.08 4.36 -7.26
C ILE A 31 -3.41 4.12 -8.74
N LEU A 32 -3.22 2.90 -9.27
CA LEU A 32 -3.52 2.63 -10.68
C LEU A 32 -4.92 2.06 -10.85
N TRP A 33 -5.24 0.97 -10.15
CA TRP A 33 -6.48 0.24 -10.41
C TRP A 33 -7.72 0.95 -9.88
N VAL A 34 -7.73 1.38 -8.62
CA VAL A 34 -8.91 2.05 -8.03
C VAL A 34 -9.30 3.33 -8.78
N PRO A 35 -8.36 4.26 -9.10
CA PRO A 35 -8.70 5.47 -9.86
C PRO A 35 -9.14 5.14 -11.29
N SER A 36 -8.61 4.10 -11.93
CA SER A 36 -9.05 3.69 -13.28
C SER A 36 -10.54 3.30 -13.36
N GLN A 37 -11.14 2.90 -12.23
CA GLN A 37 -12.54 2.49 -12.14
C GLN A 37 -13.47 3.60 -11.64
N LEU A 38 -12.93 4.62 -10.97
CA LEU A 38 -13.71 5.65 -10.29
C LEU A 38 -13.60 7.01 -10.99
N GLN A 39 -12.40 7.37 -11.48
CA GLN A 39 -12.09 8.69 -11.99
C GLN A 39 -12.48 8.83 -13.46
N VAL A 40 -13.27 9.85 -13.77
CA VAL A 40 -13.58 10.27 -15.13
C VAL A 40 -12.86 11.58 -15.40
N ALA A 41 -11.92 11.55 -16.35
CA ALA A 41 -11.12 12.73 -16.67
C ALA A 41 -12.02 13.87 -17.19
N GLY A 42 -11.94 15.05 -16.55
CA GLY A 42 -12.71 16.23 -16.93
C GLY A 42 -14.15 16.27 -16.40
N ASP A 43 -14.63 15.23 -15.69
CA ASP A 43 -15.97 15.20 -15.12
C ASP A 43 -15.96 14.78 -13.63
N ALA A 44 -15.98 15.78 -12.76
CA ALA A 44 -16.05 15.59 -11.33
C ALA A 44 -17.40 15.00 -10.86
N GLN A 45 -18.49 15.29 -11.58
CA GLN A 45 -19.83 14.83 -11.21
C GLN A 45 -20.00 13.35 -11.54
N ALA A 46 -19.52 12.90 -12.70
CA ALA A 46 -19.45 11.49 -13.05
C ALA A 46 -18.50 10.71 -12.12
N THR A 47 -17.38 11.30 -11.72
CA THR A 47 -16.47 10.69 -10.73
C THR A 47 -17.16 10.46 -9.38
N PHE A 48 -17.90 11.47 -8.88
CA PHE A 48 -18.63 11.34 -7.62
C PHE A 48 -19.76 10.29 -7.71
N ALA A 49 -20.47 10.24 -8.86
CA ALA A 49 -21.47 9.21 -9.11
C ALA A 49 -20.86 7.80 -9.11
N ASN A 50 -19.68 7.61 -9.70
CA ASN A 50 -18.95 6.33 -9.66
C ASN A 50 -18.51 5.95 -8.25
N ILE A 51 -18.04 6.91 -7.45
CA ILE A 51 -17.67 6.69 -6.03
C ILE A 51 -18.90 6.25 -5.23
N LEU A 52 -20.04 6.92 -5.40
CA LEU A 52 -21.29 6.53 -4.75
C LEU A 52 -21.75 5.12 -5.17
N ALA A 53 -21.66 4.81 -6.47
CA ALA A 53 -22.03 3.51 -7.01
C ALA A 53 -21.08 2.39 -6.58
N ARG A 54 -19.80 2.69 -6.36
CA ARG A 54 -18.73 1.72 -6.03
C ARG A 54 -18.03 2.09 -4.72
N ASN A 55 -18.80 2.42 -3.70
CA ASN A 55 -18.27 2.88 -2.41
C ASN A 55 -17.32 1.85 -1.76
N SER A 56 -17.64 0.56 -1.86
CA SER A 56 -16.76 -0.50 -1.36
C SER A 56 -15.36 -0.45 -2.00
N LEU A 57 -15.28 -0.25 -3.32
CA LEU A 57 -14.01 -0.14 -4.03
C LEU A 57 -13.19 1.08 -3.58
N TYR A 58 -13.88 2.20 -3.35
CA TYR A 58 -13.25 3.41 -2.81
C TYR A 58 -12.68 3.18 -1.40
N LEU A 59 -13.44 2.54 -0.51
CA LEU A 59 -12.98 2.18 0.84
C LEU A 59 -11.81 1.20 0.82
N TRP A 60 -11.82 0.21 -0.09
CA TRP A 60 -10.69 -0.70 -0.29
C TRP A 60 -9.45 0.04 -0.81
N GLY A 61 -9.62 1.05 -1.67
CA GLY A 61 -8.54 1.93 -2.11
C GLY A 61 -7.90 2.68 -0.94
N ILE A 62 -8.72 3.26 -0.05
CA ILE A 62 -8.23 3.90 1.18
C ILE A 62 -7.52 2.89 2.09
N GLY A 63 -8.08 1.68 2.26
CA GLY A 63 -7.43 0.62 3.01
C GLY A 63 -6.07 0.22 2.43
N GLY A 64 -5.95 0.22 1.09
CA GLY A 64 -4.70 0.01 0.37
C GLY A 64 -3.67 1.10 0.68
N GLU A 65 -4.06 2.37 0.66
CA GLU A 65 -3.19 3.49 1.04
C GLU A 65 -2.70 3.41 2.49
N VAL A 66 -3.59 3.07 3.43
CA VAL A 66 -3.20 2.86 4.83
C VAL A 66 -2.21 1.70 4.96
N LEU A 67 -2.42 0.61 4.21
CA LEU A 67 -1.50 -0.52 4.19
C LEU A 67 -0.12 -0.14 3.65
N ILE A 68 -0.06 0.69 2.60
CA ILE A 68 1.19 1.24 2.05
C ILE A 68 1.93 2.02 3.13
N LEU A 69 1.27 2.97 3.79
CA LEU A 69 1.86 3.80 4.85
C LEU A 69 2.44 2.95 5.99
N VAL A 70 1.71 1.95 6.46
CA VAL A 70 2.19 1.04 7.51
C VAL A 70 3.39 0.23 7.03
N ALA A 71 3.33 -0.32 5.81
CA ALA A 71 4.41 -1.09 5.24
C ALA A 71 5.67 -0.22 4.98
N GLU A 72 5.51 1.04 4.60
CA GLU A 72 6.60 2.01 4.42
C GLU A 72 7.31 2.32 5.72
N ILE A 73 6.56 2.58 6.80
CA ILE A 73 7.15 2.84 8.13
C ILE A 73 7.98 1.62 8.56
N MET A 74 7.42 0.41 8.41
CA MET A 74 8.12 -0.83 8.76
C MET A 74 9.35 -1.06 7.88
N ALA A 75 9.23 -0.95 6.56
CA ALA A 75 10.33 -1.14 5.63
C ALA A 75 11.45 -0.12 5.89
N THR A 76 11.11 1.15 6.08
CA THR A 76 12.08 2.22 6.35
C THR A 76 12.84 1.98 7.65
N ALA A 77 12.12 1.68 8.75
CA ALA A 77 12.75 1.36 10.02
C ALA A 77 13.66 0.14 9.89
N MET A 78 13.23 -0.90 9.18
CA MET A 78 14.02 -2.12 9.04
C MET A 78 15.26 -1.93 8.16
N LEU A 79 15.14 -1.18 7.07
CA LEU A 79 16.28 -0.82 6.22
C LEU A 79 17.29 0.02 7.02
N TYR A 80 16.81 0.97 7.84
CA TYR A 80 17.66 1.78 8.71
C TYR A 80 18.50 0.94 9.69
N PHE A 81 17.98 -0.15 10.24
CA PHE A 81 18.76 -1.01 11.12
C PHE A 81 19.68 -1.99 10.37
N MET A 82 19.47 -2.21 9.07
CA MET A 82 20.33 -3.06 8.24
C MET A 82 21.58 -2.36 7.73
N PHE A 83 21.55 -1.03 7.58
CA PHE A 83 22.61 -0.21 6.97
C PHE A 83 23.15 0.84 7.95
#